data_AF-A0A7Y5JK82-F1
#
_entry.id   AF-A0A7Y5JK82-F1
#
_cell.length_a   1.000
_cell.length_b   1.000
_cell.length_c   1.000
_cell.angle_alpha   90.00
_cell.angle_beta   90.00
_cell.angle_gamma   90.00
#
_symmetry.space_group_name_H-M   'P 1'
#
loop_
_entity.id
_entity.type
_entity.pdbx_description
1 polymer ?
#
loop_
_entity_poly.entity_id
_entity_poly.type
_entity_poly.pdbx_seq_one_letter_code
_entity_poly.pdbx_strand_id
1 'polypeptide(L)'
;MQDLYHEKTVDAQVRAAAALLRQSRRVVLGAHPLMDGDAVGSMFTLVHALRAAGKEVLAVTQDGGSGKYEFLQDGIELCALEKLPPALSGYDTAVILDVGAQSRA
;
A
#
# COMPACT_ATOMS: atom_id res chain seq x y z
N MET A 1 -28.68 -10.58 -11.70
CA MET A 1 -28.48 -11.46 -10.52
C MET A 1 -26.99 -11.63 -10.20
N GLN A 2 -26.10 -11.73 -11.20
CA GLN A 2 -24.64 -11.74 -10.99
C GLN A 2 -24.08 -10.46 -10.33
N ASP A 3 -24.59 -9.28 -10.68
CA ASP A 3 -24.10 -8.00 -10.12
C ASP A 3 -24.28 -7.90 -8.60
N LEU A 4 -25.38 -8.45 -8.06
CA LEU A 4 -25.70 -8.41 -6.63
C LEU A 4 -24.78 -9.35 -5.80
N TYR A 5 -24.28 -10.43 -6.39
CA TYR A 5 -23.32 -11.33 -5.73
C TYR A 5 -21.89 -10.78 -5.82
N HIS A 6 -21.56 -10.07 -6.90
CA HIS A 6 -20.28 -9.40 -7.05
C HIS A 6 -20.13 -8.27 -6.02
N GLU A 7 -21.15 -7.43 -5.87
CA GLU A 7 -21.18 -6.33 -4.89
C GLU A 7 -21.07 -6.85 -3.44
N LYS A 8 -21.82 -7.90 -3.07
CA LYS A 8 -21.70 -8.53 -1.75
C LYS A 8 -20.32 -9.14 -1.46
N THR A 9 -19.65 -9.66 -2.48
CA THR A 9 -18.34 -10.30 -2.34
C THR A 9 -17.24 -9.25 -2.18
N VAL A 10 -17.29 -8.17 -2.97
CA VAL A 10 -16.39 -7.01 -2.83
C VAL A 10 -16.51 -6.42 -1.43
N ASP A 11 -17.73 -6.21 -0.93
CA ASP A 11 -17.98 -5.72 0.43
C ASP A 11 -17.36 -6.62 1.51
N ALA A 12 -17.46 -7.94 1.35
CA ALA A 12 -16.88 -8.89 2.31
C ALA A 12 -15.34 -8.84 2.29
N GLN A 13 -14.73 -8.77 1.11
CA GLN A 13 -13.27 -8.68 0.94
C GLN A 13 -12.73 -7.36 1.49
N VAL A 14 -13.40 -6.24 1.23
CA VAL A 14 -13.05 -4.92 1.77
C VAL A 14 -13.14 -4.94 3.30
N ARG A 15 -14.20 -5.52 3.87
CA ARG A 15 -14.33 -5.66 5.34
C ARG A 15 -13.23 -6.54 5.94
N ALA A 16 -12.86 -7.63 5.27
CA ALA A 16 -11.79 -8.51 5.71
C ALA A 16 -10.43 -7.78 5.69
N ALA A 17 -10.11 -7.08 4.60
CA ALA A 17 -8.89 -6.27 4.50
C ALA A 17 -8.85 -5.16 5.56
N ALA A 18 -9.97 -4.47 5.79
CA ALA A 18 -10.08 -3.46 6.84
C ALA A 18 -9.91 -4.06 8.24
N ALA A 19 -10.46 -5.25 8.50
CA ALA A 19 -10.30 -5.95 9.77
C ALA A 19 -8.84 -6.37 10.01
N LEU A 20 -8.15 -6.86 8.97
CA LEU A 20 -6.72 -7.17 9.01
C LEU A 20 -5.92 -5.91 9.34
N LEU A 21 -6.11 -4.83 8.57
CA LEU A 21 -5.40 -3.57 8.77
C LEU A 21 -5.64 -2.96 10.16
N ARG A 22 -6.83 -3.13 10.75
CA ARG A 22 -7.10 -2.71 12.14
C ARG A 22 -6.23 -3.45 13.14
N GLN A 23 -5.93 -4.72 12.90
CA GLN A 23 -5.11 -5.58 13.78
C GLN A 23 -3.61 -5.39 13.56
N SER A 24 -3.18 -4.96 12.36
CA SER A 24 -1.78 -4.72 12.02
C SER A 24 -1.15 -3.59 12.86
N ARG A 25 0.13 -3.73 13.18
CA ARG A 25 0.92 -2.69 13.85
C ARG A 25 1.99 -2.10 12.95
N ARG A 26 2.62 -2.95 12.12
CA ARG A 26 3.76 -2.58 11.27
C ARG A 26 3.50 -3.04 9.85
N VAL A 27 3.17 -2.09 8.98
CA VAL A 27 2.65 -2.35 7.64
C VAL A 27 3.67 -1.96 6.58
N VAL A 28 3.86 -2.83 5.59
CA VAL A 28 4.60 -2.52 4.37
C VAL A 28 3.61 -2.23 3.25
N LEU A 29 3.79 -1.12 2.56
CA LEU A 29 3.02 -0.75 1.38
C LEU A 29 3.93 -0.82 0.16
N GLY A 30 3.45 -1.45 -0.92
CA GLY A 30 4.09 -1.46 -2.23
C GLY A 30 3.08 -1.11 -3.32
N ALA A 31 3.58 -0.67 -4.46
CA ALA A 31 2.79 -0.39 -5.65
C ALA A 31 3.59 -0.73 -6.91
N HIS A 32 2.93 -0.69 -8.07
CA HIS A 32 3.57 -1.02 -9.34
C HIS A 32 4.74 -0.06 -9.68
N PRO A 33 5.74 -0.52 -10.45
CA PRO A 33 6.84 0.36 -10.91
C PRO A 33 6.34 1.44 -11.87
N LEU A 34 7.04 2.58 -11.95
CA LEU A 34 6.62 3.76 -12.71
C LEU A 34 5.20 4.20 -12.31
N MET A 35 5.00 4.39 -11.01
CA MET A 35 3.71 4.72 -10.41
C MET A 35 3.01 5.85 -11.17
N ASP A 36 1.74 5.66 -11.47
CA ASP A 36 0.89 6.72 -11.99
C ASP A 36 0.17 7.45 -10.85
N GLY A 37 -0.84 8.27 -11.20
CA GLY A 37 -1.55 9.04 -10.21
C GLY A 37 -2.38 8.19 -9.23
N ASP A 38 -2.86 7.02 -9.66
CA ASP A 38 -3.67 6.15 -8.81
C ASP A 38 -2.79 5.40 -7.82
N ALA A 39 -1.68 4.82 -8.29
CA ALA A 39 -0.67 4.21 -7.42
C ALA A 39 -0.13 5.18 -6.37
N VAL A 40 0.28 6.40 -6.77
CA VAL A 40 0.77 7.40 -5.82
C VAL A 40 -0.33 7.87 -4.86
N GLY A 41 -1.51 8.21 -5.39
CA GLY A 41 -2.61 8.75 -4.59
C GLY A 41 -3.12 7.75 -3.56
N SER A 42 -3.35 6.50 -3.97
CA SER A 42 -3.81 5.42 -3.08
C SER A 42 -2.76 5.07 -2.02
N MET A 43 -1.48 4.96 -2.42
CA MET A 43 -0.39 4.68 -1.49
C MET A 43 -0.24 5.77 -0.44
N PHE A 44 -0.16 7.03 -0.84
CA PHE A 44 0.07 8.14 0.09
C PHE A 44 -1.12 8.34 1.04
N THR A 45 -2.34 8.24 0.52
CA THR A 45 -3.55 8.28 1.35
C THR A 45 -3.52 7.19 2.41
N LEU A 46 -3.15 5.96 2.03
CA LEU A 46 -3.10 4.85 2.97
C LEU A 46 -1.95 5.01 3.99
N VAL A 47 -0.79 5.55 3.58
CA VAL A 47 0.30 5.90 4.51
C VAL A 47 -0.21 6.86 5.59
N HIS A 48 -0.85 7.97 5.20
CA HIS A 48 -1.36 8.95 6.15
C HIS A 48 -2.44 8.36 7.06
N ALA A 49 -3.38 7.60 6.50
CA ALA A 49 -4.47 6.99 7.27
C ALA A 49 -3.95 5.99 8.32
N LEU A 50 -3.00 5.13 7.95
CA LEU A 50 -2.42 4.14 8.86
C LEU A 50 -1.53 4.80 9.93
N ARG A 51 -0.73 5.82 9.57
CA ARG A 51 0.05 6.61 10.53
C ARG A 51 -0.84 7.36 11.52
N ALA A 52 -1.92 7.99 11.04
CA ALA A 52 -2.90 8.65 11.90
C ALA A 52 -3.60 7.67 12.86
N ALA A 53 -3.71 6.39 12.49
CA ALA A 53 -4.19 5.32 13.35
C ALA A 53 -3.11 4.74 14.29
N GLY A 54 -1.93 5.35 14.38
CA GLY A 54 -0.84 4.96 15.29
C GLY A 54 -0.01 3.76 14.82
N LYS A 55 -0.03 3.44 13.53
CA LYS A 55 0.73 2.32 12.96
C LYS A 55 2.07 2.78 12.40
N GLU A 56 3.06 1.89 12.42
CA GLU A 56 4.31 2.09 11.71
C GLU A 56 4.13 1.65 10.25
N VAL A 57 4.53 2.49 9.30
CA VAL A 57 4.31 2.26 7.87
C VAL A 57 5.59 2.48 7.10
N LEU A 58 6.00 1.44 6.36
CA LEU A 58 7.07 1.48 5.38
C LEU A 58 6.46 1.54 3.98
N ALA A 59 6.71 2.64 3.27
CA ALA A 59 6.31 2.80 1.88
C ALA A 59 7.49 2.40 0.98
N VAL A 60 7.28 1.38 0.13
CA VAL A 60 8.30 0.81 -0.75
C VAL A 60 7.95 1.12 -2.20
N THR A 61 8.94 1.54 -2.95
CA THR A 61 8.85 1.81 -4.40
C THR A 61 10.05 1.16 -5.09
N GLN A 62 9.99 0.98 -6.40
CA GLN A 62 11.10 0.37 -7.13
C GLN A 62 12.38 1.21 -7.08
N ASP A 63 12.25 2.53 -7.15
CA ASP A 63 13.36 3.48 -7.33
C ASP A 63 13.51 4.49 -6.18
N GLY A 64 12.63 4.45 -5.17
CA GLY A 64 12.68 5.33 -4.00
C GLY A 64 12.03 6.70 -4.23
N GLY A 65 11.34 6.92 -5.35
CA GLY A 65 10.75 8.21 -5.70
C GLY A 65 9.29 8.12 -6.17
N SER A 66 8.66 9.28 -6.29
CA SER A 66 7.33 9.44 -6.88
C SER A 66 7.32 10.25 -8.18
N GLY A 67 8.52 10.60 -8.68
CA GLY A 67 8.74 11.30 -9.94
C GLY A 67 7.98 12.63 -10.00
N LYS A 68 7.16 12.82 -11.04
CA LYS A 68 6.38 14.05 -11.20
C LYS A 68 5.32 14.29 -10.11
N TYR A 69 5.11 13.33 -9.20
CA TYR A 69 4.15 13.41 -8.11
C TYR A 69 4.79 13.76 -6.75
N GLU A 70 6.07 14.15 -6.72
CA GLU A 70 6.77 14.57 -5.49
C GLU A 70 6.01 15.65 -4.69
N PHE A 71 5.25 16.50 -5.37
CA PHE A 71 4.42 17.52 -4.74
C PHE A 71 3.29 16.96 -3.85
N LEU A 72 2.94 15.67 -4.00
CA LEU A 72 1.95 14.97 -3.17
C LEU A 72 2.58 14.23 -1.98
N GLN A 73 3.91 14.13 -1.90
CA GLN A 73 4.59 13.21 -0.99
C GLN A 73 4.51 13.60 0.49
N ASP A 74 4.19 14.86 0.83
CA ASP A 74 3.88 15.37 2.18
C ASP A 74 4.49 14.58 3.38
N GLY A 75 5.82 14.61 3.53
CA GLY A 75 6.50 13.96 4.65
C GLY A 75 6.50 12.42 4.63
N ILE A 76 6.18 11.80 3.51
CA ILE A 76 6.30 10.37 3.28
C ILE A 76 7.71 10.06 2.79
N GLU A 77 8.44 9.25 3.55
CA GLU A 77 9.69 8.66 3.11
C GLU A 77 9.40 7.42 2.26
N LEU A 78 9.97 7.37 1.05
CA LEU A 78 9.88 6.24 0.14
C LEU A 78 11.19 5.45 0.17
N CYS A 79 11.09 4.17 0.50
CA CYS A 79 12.21 3.25 0.46
C CYS A 79 12.29 2.59 -0.92
N ALA A 80 13.47 2.63 -1.53
CA ALA A 80 13.73 1.91 -2.76
C ALA A 80 13.91 0.41 -2.46
N LEU A 81 13.41 -0.48 -3.33
CA LEU A 81 13.46 -1.93 -3.14
C LEU A 81 14.89 -2.43 -2.89
N GLU A 82 15.89 -1.89 -3.59
CA GLU A 82 17.29 -2.27 -3.45
C GLU A 82 17.91 -1.87 -2.10
N LYS A 83 17.25 -0.98 -1.36
CA LYS A 83 17.66 -0.54 -0.02
C LYS A 83 16.98 -1.34 1.10
N LEU A 84 16.04 -2.23 0.76
CA LEU A 84 15.39 -3.06 1.76
C LEU A 84 16.36 -4.10 2.32
N PRO A 85 16.26 -4.42 3.62
CA PRO A 85 16.99 -5.55 4.17
C PRO A 85 16.47 -6.86 3.54
N PRO A 86 17.30 -7.93 3.52
CA PRO A 86 16.89 -9.24 2.97
C PRO A 86 15.64 -9.84 3.64
N ALA A 87 15.34 -9.42 4.87
CA ALA A 87 14.14 -9.80 5.59
C ALA A 87 13.51 -8.56 6.24
N LEU A 88 12.20 -8.40 6.05
CA LEU A 88 11.38 -7.37 6.68
C LEU A 88 10.90 -7.84 8.07
N SER A 89 11.85 -8.26 8.91
CA SER A 89 11.58 -8.75 10.26
C SER A 89 10.85 -7.69 11.08
N GLY A 90 9.70 -8.07 11.65
CA GLY A 90 8.90 -7.18 12.50
C GLY A 90 7.74 -6.49 11.78
N TYR A 91 7.65 -6.55 10.45
CA TYR A 91 6.42 -6.18 9.75
C TYR A 91 5.42 -7.34 9.80
N ASP A 92 4.16 -7.03 10.09
CA ASP A 92 3.11 -8.03 10.31
C ASP A 92 2.07 -8.06 9.19
N THR A 93 2.08 -7.10 8.27
CA THR A 93 1.14 -7.03 7.14
C THR A 93 1.79 -6.33 5.95
N ALA A 94 1.53 -6.84 4.75
CA ALA A 94 1.88 -6.21 3.49
C ALA A 94 0.61 -5.86 2.71
N VAL A 95 0.59 -4.70 2.06
CA VAL A 95 -0.47 -4.28 1.14
C VAL A 95 0.17 -3.87 -0.18
N ILE A 96 -0.31 -4.47 -1.26
CA ILE A 96 0.13 -4.18 -2.62
C ILE A 96 -1.01 -3.43 -3.31
N LEU A 97 -0.73 -2.22 -3.78
CA LEU A 97 -1.72 -1.27 -4.29
C LEU A 97 -1.55 -1.08 -5.80
N ASP A 98 -2.67 -1.04 -6.51
CA ASP A 98 -2.73 -0.80 -7.95
C ASP A 98 -1.84 -1.75 -8.78
N VAL A 99 -1.90 -3.04 -8.45
CA VAL A 99 -1.14 -4.08 -9.16
C VAL A 99 -2.06 -5.13 -9.74
N GLY A 100 -2.13 -5.19 -11.07
CA GLY A 100 -2.93 -6.19 -11.78
C GLY A 100 -2.27 -7.57 -11.95
N ALA A 101 -0.98 -7.71 -11.64
CA ALA A 101 -0.24 -8.97 -11.75
C ALA A 101 0.96 -9.02 -10.79
N GLN A 102 1.21 -10.18 -10.18
CA GLN A 102 2.30 -10.35 -9.21
C GLN A 102 3.69 -9.99 -9.75
N SER A 103 3.94 -10.13 -11.06
CA SER A 103 5.20 -9.72 -11.69
C SER A 103 5.46 -8.21 -11.65
N ARG A 104 4.46 -7.43 -11.25
CA ARG A 104 4.52 -5.97 -11.09
C ARG A 104 4.39 -5.53 -9.62
N ALA A 105 4.34 -6.47 -8.68
CA ALA A 105 4.25 -6.23 -7.24
C ALA A 105 5.63 -6.13 -6.59
#